data_AF-A0A2D2ATP1-F1
#
_entry.id   AF-A0A2D2ATP1-F1
#
_cell.length_a   1.000
_cell.length_b   1.000
_cell.length_c   1.000
_cell.angle_alpha   90.00
_cell.angle_beta   90.00
_cell.angle_gamma   90.00
#
_symmetry.space_group_name_H-M   'P 1'
#
loop_
_entity.id
_entity.type
_entity.pdbx_description
1 polymer ?
#
loop_
_entity_poly.entity_id
_entity_poly.type
_entity_poly.pdbx_seq_one_letter_code
_entity_poly.pdbx_strand_id
1 'polypeptide(L)'
;MKRKIVAHQVADQLFAAEAAIDGALAAVATLTAMLPNARIDAHISAVIGQNAIDRTSQTIAALAEARRGIVETHRELSDVQHQIGLGAVALGGLDKPAEDTPRLPVQGAARHIRAA
;
A
#
# COMPACT_ATOMS: atom_id res chain seq x y z
N MET A 1 -22.38 -3.39 -15.19
CA MET A 1 -21.11 -3.83 -15.83
C MET A 1 -20.04 -2.74 -15.87
N LYS A 2 -20.28 -1.55 -16.48
CA LYS A 2 -19.26 -0.50 -16.68
C LYS A 2 -18.49 -0.07 -15.41
N ARG A 3 -19.18 0.10 -14.27
CA ARG A 3 -18.55 0.48 -12.98
C ARG A 3 -17.56 -0.55 -12.46
N LYS A 4 -17.87 -1.85 -12.60
CA LYS A 4 -16.98 -2.95 -12.18
C LYS A 4 -15.70 -2.98 -13.02
N ILE A 5 -15.82 -2.77 -14.34
CA ILE A 5 -14.66 -2.72 -15.25
C ILE A 5 -13.72 -1.57 -14.86
N VAL A 6 -14.28 -0.37 -14.66
CA VAL A 6 -13.48 0.80 -14.24
C VAL A 6 -12.83 0.54 -12.88
N ALA A 7 -13.54 -0.06 -11.92
CA ALA A 7 -12.98 -0.38 -10.62
C ALA A 7 -11.82 -1.39 -10.69
N HIS A 8 -11.91 -2.41 -11.55
CA HIS A 8 -10.79 -3.33 -11.80
C HIS A 8 -9.59 -2.59 -12.39
N GLN A 9 -9.78 -1.73 -13.39
CA GLN A 9 -8.70 -0.95 -13.99
C GLN A 9 -8.00 -0.03 -12.98
N VAL A 10 -8.76 0.58 -12.07
CA VAL A 10 -8.22 1.40 -10.98
C VAL A 10 -7.41 0.55 -10.01
N ALA A 11 -7.92 -0.63 -9.62
CA ALA A 11 -7.21 -1.56 -8.74
C ALA A 11 -5.90 -2.04 -9.38
N ASP A 12 -5.92 -2.44 -10.65
CA ASP A 12 -4.73 -2.87 -11.39
C ASP A 12 -3.67 -1.74 -11.44
N GLN A 13 -4.10 -0.50 -11.70
CA GLN A 13 -3.21 0.65 -11.75
C GLN A 13 -2.65 1.01 -10.37
N LEU A 14 -3.43 0.83 -9.30
CA LEU A 14 -3.00 1.03 -7.92
C LEU A 14 -1.89 0.04 -7.55
N PHE A 15 -2.08 -1.26 -7.82
CA PHE A 15 -1.05 -2.27 -7.58
C PHE A 15 0.21 -2.03 -8.41
N ALA A 16 0.06 -1.60 -9.67
CA ALA A 16 1.20 -1.22 -10.49
C ALA A 16 1.97 -0.03 -9.91
N ALA A 17 1.28 0.98 -9.36
CA ALA A 17 1.89 2.12 -8.72
C ALA A 17 2.63 1.73 -7.41
N GLU A 18 2.00 0.91 -6.56
CA GLU A 18 2.64 0.35 -5.35
C GLU A 18 3.94 -0.39 -5.70
N ALA A 19 3.89 -1.31 -6.69
CA ALA A 19 5.04 -2.08 -7.13
C ALA A 19 6.15 -1.19 -7.72
N ALA A 20 5.80 -0.15 -8.48
CA ALA A 20 6.77 0.78 -9.05
C ALA A 20 7.51 1.58 -7.96
N ILE A 21 6.80 2.02 -6.93
CA ILE A 21 7.41 2.74 -5.79
C ILE A 21 8.34 1.81 -5.01
N ASP A 22 7.92 0.57 -4.73
CA ASP A 22 8.74 -0.42 -4.03
C ASP A 22 10.01 -0.76 -4.82
N GLY A 23 9.89 -0.91 -6.16
CA GLY A 23 11.04 -1.11 -7.05
C GLY A 23 12.01 0.07 -7.03
N ALA A 24 11.49 1.31 -7.07
CA ALA A 24 12.32 2.51 -6.98
C ALA A 24 13.05 2.61 -5.63
N LEU A 25 12.35 2.30 -4.54
CA LEU A 25 12.93 2.29 -3.19
C LEU A 25 14.10 1.30 -3.09
N ALA A 26 13.92 0.08 -3.61
CA ALA A 26 14.97 -0.94 -3.63
C ALA A 26 16.19 -0.52 -4.46
N ALA A 27 15.95 0.04 -5.65
CA ALA A 27 17.02 0.51 -6.54
C ALA A 27 17.84 1.64 -5.92
N VAL A 28 17.17 2.63 -5.32
CA VAL A 28 17.87 3.76 -4.67
C VAL A 28 18.60 3.30 -3.42
N ALA A 29 18.01 2.42 -2.60
CA ALA A 29 18.69 1.86 -1.42
C ALA A 29 19.98 1.12 -1.80
N THR A 30 19.94 0.34 -2.89
CA THR A 30 21.11 -0.35 -3.43
C THR A 30 22.20 0.65 -3.85
N LEU A 31 21.83 1.70 -4.59
CA LEU A 31 22.76 2.76 -4.99
C LEU A 31 23.39 3.44 -3.77
N THR A 32 22.59 3.83 -2.78
CA THR A 32 23.07 4.48 -1.55
C THR A 32 24.10 3.61 -0.83
N ALA A 33 23.88 2.30 -0.75
CA ALA A 33 24.81 1.37 -0.13
C ALA A 33 26.12 1.18 -0.92
N MET A 34 26.06 1.27 -2.25
CA MET A 34 27.25 1.16 -3.11
C MET A 34 28.22 2.35 -2.95
N LEU A 35 27.71 3.56 -2.71
CA LEU A 35 28.53 4.78 -2.62
C LEU A 35 29.65 4.71 -1.56
N PRO A 36 29.38 4.40 -0.27
CA PRO A 36 30.43 4.30 0.74
C PRO A 36 31.37 3.12 0.47
N ASN A 37 30.89 2.00 -0.08
CA ASN A 37 31.72 0.86 -0.42
C ASN A 37 32.72 1.21 -1.53
N ALA A 38 32.25 1.78 -2.64
CA ALA A 38 33.11 2.21 -3.74
C ALA A 38 34.17 3.22 -3.29
N ARG A 39 33.81 4.11 -2.37
CA ARG A 39 34.76 5.04 -1.75
C ARG A 39 35.86 4.33 -0.96
N ILE A 40 35.48 3.34 -0.13
CA ILE A 40 36.43 2.54 0.66
C ILE A 40 37.37 1.76 -0.27
N ASP A 41 36.81 1.08 -1.28
CA ASP A 41 37.55 0.27 -2.24
C ASP A 41 38.55 1.11 -3.05
N ALA A 42 38.21 2.37 -3.33
CA ALA A 42 39.07 3.30 -4.03
C ALA A 42 40.06 4.07 -3.12
N HIS A 43 40.07 3.80 -1.79
CA HIS A 43 40.86 4.54 -0.79
C HIS A 43 40.67 6.07 -0.84
N ILE A 44 39.44 6.50 -1.13
CA ILE A 44 39.07 7.93 -1.22
C ILE A 44 38.63 8.46 0.15
N SER A 45 38.93 9.73 0.44
CA SER A 45 38.49 10.43 1.65
C SER A 45 36.97 10.36 1.87
N ALA A 46 36.56 10.18 3.14
CA ALA A 46 35.15 10.11 3.56
C ALA A 46 34.31 11.34 3.20
N VAL A 47 34.93 12.51 3.08
CA VAL A 47 34.24 13.77 2.75
C VAL A 47 33.88 13.84 1.26
N ILE A 48 34.62 13.13 0.41
CA ILE A 48 34.35 13.09 -1.03
C ILE A 48 33.11 12.25 -1.30
N GLY A 49 32.12 12.84 -1.97
CA GLY A 49 30.87 12.17 -2.30
C GLY A 49 29.82 12.18 -1.18
N GLN A 50 30.08 12.81 -0.02
CA GLN A 50 29.10 12.90 1.08
C GLN A 50 27.75 13.49 0.62
N ASN A 51 27.79 14.56 -0.20
CA ASN A 51 26.57 15.15 -0.76
C ASN A 51 25.73 14.16 -1.60
N ALA A 52 26.36 13.16 -2.22
CA ALA A 52 25.63 12.13 -2.96
C ALA A 52 24.94 11.14 -2.01
N ILE A 53 25.59 10.76 -0.91
CA ILE A 53 24.99 9.95 0.16
C ILE A 53 23.81 10.69 0.79
N ASP A 54 23.96 11.99 1.07
CA ASP A 54 22.90 12.81 1.65
C ASP A 54 21.67 12.89 0.71
N ARG A 55 21.90 13.17 -0.59
CA ARG A 55 20.82 13.26 -1.59
C ARG A 55 20.10 11.94 -1.82
N THR A 56 20.84 10.83 -1.87
CA THR A 56 20.25 9.50 -2.04
C THR A 56 19.47 9.09 -0.78
N SER A 57 19.95 9.42 0.41
CA SER A 57 19.20 9.23 1.67
C SER A 57 17.90 10.04 1.71
N GLN A 58 17.93 11.30 1.29
CA GLN A 58 16.72 12.13 1.16
C GLN A 58 15.72 11.55 0.14
N THR A 59 16.23 10.97 -0.95
CA THR A 59 15.39 10.32 -1.97
C THR A 59 14.70 9.07 -1.41
N ILE A 60 15.40 8.26 -0.61
CA ILE A 60 14.79 7.11 0.10
C ILE A 60 13.66 7.59 1.01
N ALA A 61 13.87 8.66 1.79
CA ALA A 61 12.85 9.21 2.66
C ALA A 61 11.60 9.68 1.87
N ALA A 62 11.81 10.36 0.73
CA ALA A 62 10.72 10.80 -0.13
C ALA A 62 9.94 9.62 -0.75
N LEU A 63 10.64 8.56 -1.17
CA LEU A 63 10.01 7.34 -1.69
C LEU A 63 9.23 6.59 -0.61
N ALA A 64 9.74 6.54 0.62
CA ALA A 64 9.02 5.96 1.76
C ALA A 64 7.72 6.73 2.07
N GLU A 65 7.73 8.05 1.93
CA GLU A 65 6.52 8.86 2.10
C GLU A 65 5.54 8.67 0.94
N ALA A 66 6.03 8.62 -0.30
CA ALA A 66 5.20 8.29 -1.47
C ALA A 66 4.51 6.92 -1.30
N ARG A 67 5.24 5.93 -0.75
CA ARG A 67 4.71 4.60 -0.42
C ARG A 67 3.61 4.68 0.65
N ARG A 68 3.76 5.53 1.65
CA ARG A 68 2.72 5.74 2.67
C ARG A 68 1.45 6.31 2.03
N GLY A 69 1.59 7.34 1.19
CA GLY A 69 0.48 7.97 0.49
C GLY A 69 -0.28 7.01 -0.43
N ILE A 70 0.41 6.12 -1.16
CA ILE A 70 -0.27 5.16 -2.05
C ILE A 70 -1.02 4.07 -1.24
N VAL A 71 -0.46 3.63 -0.11
CA VAL A 71 -1.13 2.67 0.79
C VAL A 71 -2.37 3.29 1.45
N GLU A 72 -2.32 4.58 1.79
CA GLU A 72 -3.50 5.31 2.29
C GLU A 72 -4.55 5.46 1.19
N THR A 73 -4.14 5.81 -0.04
CA THR A 73 -5.02 5.84 -1.21
C THR A 73 -5.72 4.49 -1.42
N HIS A 74 -5.01 3.37 -1.26
CA HIS A 74 -5.61 2.04 -1.32
C HIS A 74 -6.74 1.86 -0.31
N ARG A 75 -6.51 2.26 0.95
CA ARG A 75 -7.54 2.18 2.01
C ARG A 75 -8.77 3.01 1.63
N GLU A 76 -8.58 4.26 1.21
CA GLU A 76 -9.68 5.14 0.80
C GLU A 76 -10.46 4.58 -0.40
N LEU A 77 -9.78 3.98 -1.38
CA LEU A 77 -10.44 3.33 -2.52
C LEU A 77 -11.29 2.12 -2.10
N SER A 78 -10.92 1.46 -1.00
CA SER A 78 -11.75 0.39 -0.41
C SER A 78 -13.07 0.96 0.13
N ASP A 79 -13.07 2.15 0.71
CA ASP A 79 -14.29 2.84 1.16
C ASP A 79 -15.15 3.29 -0.02
N VAL A 80 -14.51 3.86 -1.06
CA VAL A 80 -15.20 4.27 -2.29
C VAL A 80 -15.90 3.08 -2.94
N GLN A 81 -15.27 1.90 -2.96
CA GLN A 81 -15.87 0.67 -3.47
C GLN A 81 -17.20 0.34 -2.77
N HIS A 82 -17.27 0.50 -1.44
CA HIS A 82 -18.50 0.29 -0.68
C HIS A 82 -19.57 1.33 -1.04
N GLN A 83 -19.19 2.61 -1.14
CA GLN A 83 -20.10 3.72 -1.48
C GLN A 83 -20.75 3.56 -2.85
N ILE A 84 -20.04 2.97 -3.83
CA ILE A 84 -20.57 2.77 -5.19
C ILE A 84 -21.29 1.42 -5.39
N GLY A 85 -21.53 0.68 -4.30
CA GLY A 85 -22.27 -0.59 -4.31
C GLY A 85 -21.45 -1.77 -4.84
N LEU A 86 -20.12 -1.71 -4.78
CA LEU A 86 -19.21 -2.78 -5.19
C LEU A 86 -18.56 -3.51 -4.00
N GLY A 87 -18.91 -3.19 -2.75
CA GLY A 87 -18.28 -3.77 -1.55
C GLY A 87 -18.33 -5.30 -1.44
N ALA A 88 -19.32 -5.95 -2.06
CA ALA A 88 -19.42 -7.43 -2.09
C ALA A 88 -18.56 -8.08 -3.21
N VAL A 89 -17.88 -7.29 -4.03
CA VAL A 89 -17.08 -7.77 -5.17
C VAL A 89 -15.60 -7.76 -4.80
N ALA A 90 -14.96 -8.92 -4.67
CA ALA A 90 -13.50 -8.96 -4.51
C ALA A 90 -12.83 -8.37 -5.77
N LEU A 91 -12.15 -7.23 -5.62
CA LEU A 91 -11.47 -6.49 -6.69
C LEU A 91 -9.95 -6.70 -6.61
N GLY A 92 -9.49 -7.96 -6.60
CA GLY A 92 -8.06 -8.30 -6.67
C GLY A 92 -7.22 -7.92 -5.45
N GLY A 93 -6.36 -8.83 -5.02
CA GLY A 93 -5.47 -8.66 -3.86
C GLY A 93 -5.38 -9.94 -3.04
N LEU A 94 -4.21 -10.18 -2.43
CA LEU A 94 -4.03 -11.24 -1.44
C LEU A 94 -4.98 -10.98 -0.27
N ASP A 95 -5.59 -12.05 0.27
CA ASP A 95 -6.53 -11.99 1.40
C ASP A 95 -5.97 -11.07 2.49
N LYS A 96 -6.54 -9.86 2.63
CA LYS A 96 -6.32 -9.06 3.82
C LYS A 96 -6.80 -9.90 4.99
N PRO A 97 -5.99 -10.09 6.06
CA PRO A 97 -6.51 -10.75 7.26
C PRO A 97 -7.75 -9.99 7.70
N ALA A 98 -8.84 -10.73 7.93
CA ALA A 98 -10.12 -10.14 8.28
C ALA A 98 -9.94 -9.18 9.46
N GLU A 99 -10.41 -7.94 9.31
CA GLU A 99 -10.57 -7.07 10.47
C GLU A 99 -11.47 -7.80 11.47
N ASP A 100 -10.94 -7.97 12.68
CA ASP A 100 -11.55 -8.65 13.80
C ASP A 100 -12.71 -7.79 14.34
N THR A 101 -13.75 -7.63 13.53
CA THR A 101 -15.00 -7.00 13.93
C THR A 101 -15.87 -8.07 14.57
N PRO A 102 -16.14 -8.01 15.89
CA PRO A 102 -17.01 -8.97 16.54
C PRO A 102 -18.40 -8.90 15.90
N ARG A 103 -18.78 -9.94 15.14
CA ARG A 103 -20.15 -10.10 14.65
C ARG A 103 -21.04 -10.35 15.86
N LEU A 104 -21.74 -9.31 16.31
CA LEU A 104 -22.82 -9.48 17.29
C LEU A 104 -23.87 -10.44 16.69
N PRO A 105 -24.32 -11.45 17.45
CA PRO A 105 -25.31 -12.39 16.94
C PRO A 105 -26.63 -11.66 16.70
N VAL A 106 -27.12 -11.74 15.47
CA VAL A 106 -28.46 -11.28 15.09
C VAL A 106 -29.48 -12.17 15.81
N GLN A 107 -29.99 -11.71 16.94
CA GLN A 107 -31.10 -12.36 17.62
C GLN A 107 -32.39 -11.94 16.90
N GLY A 108 -32.76 -12.72 15.89
CA GLY A 108 -34.00 -12.56 15.14
C GLY A 108 -35.22 -12.69 16.04
N ALA A 109 -36.09 -11.69 15.96
CA ALA A 109 -37.43 -11.72 16.50
C ALA A 109 -38.28 -12.79 15.80
N ALA A 110 -38.97 -13.63 16.58
CA ALA A 110 -40.19 -14.28 16.14
C ALA A 110 -41.19 -14.38 17.32
N ARG A 111 -42.39 -13.92 17.01
CA ARG A 111 -43.53 -13.58 17.87
C ARG A 111 -44.29 -14.82 18.39
N HIS A 112 -44.89 -14.63 19.56
CA HIS A 112 -46.21 -15.10 20.05
C HIS A 112 -46.77 -16.46 19.57
N ILE A 113 -47.09 -17.34 20.53
CA ILE A 113 -48.37 -18.08 20.62
C ILE A 113 -48.83 -18.15 22.09
N ARG A 114 -50.16 -18.03 22.30
CA ARG A 114 -50.93 -17.83 23.55
C ARG A 114 -51.27 -19.10 24.36
N ALA A 115 -51.77 -18.84 25.59
CA ALA A 115 -52.74 -19.60 26.41
C ALA A 115 -52.21 -20.86 27.12
N ALA A 116 -52.56 -21.17 28.37
CA ALA A 116 -53.73 -20.81 29.21
C ALA A 116 -53.33 -20.54 30.66
#